data_AF-A0A561BQ30-F1
#
_entry.id   AF-A0A561BQ30-F1
#
_cell.length_a   1.000
_cell.length_b   1.000
_cell.length_c   1.000
_cell.angle_alpha   90.00
_cell.angle_beta   90.00
_cell.angle_gamma   90.00
#
_symmetry.space_group_name_H-M   'P 1'
#
loop_
_entity.id
_entity.type
_entity.pdbx_description
1 polymer ?
#
loop_
_entity_poly.entity_id
_entity_poly.type
_entity_poly.pdbx_seq_one_letter_code
_entity_poly.pdbx_strand_id
1 'polypeptide(L)'
;MSAMGGGSSTHQVLGYIGLGLLFLVLLNLLVRKLGGWRRLFRWIKRETSRTVHAFTDPIRDRVRYRRRLRFLMRVLRNHAGWAQAEQAMTFAAAVDSAMVPYALALTKRRIGVLVAGSAVERPLPEPWEKDEDDPRLWWIPRDELAEYSLPSSHTPAQTPLLVCLGTGSEGRSAIMIDLLAGPPSLSVYGVPRTAKAVVQALAAQLDVRLPAGAVDVAEGIHDRHDGLRLDEALKRIGAWFVVGAAPVEQAVPSGVRLVSLGVARGSSRLVEATAERGLRLHGAASWLKIDPLPLARAVARSVRRLPPHDFETRGPARPATTTDDLDDLRVPAGVSGVSVLGPDQGRPIDRPTDASTPKATSWT
;
A
#
# COMPACT_ATOMS: atom_id res chain seq x y z
N MET A 1 32.60 -62.41 -15.25
CA MET A 1 31.49 -62.54 -16.20
C MET A 1 30.23 -62.83 -15.41
N SER A 2 29.31 -61.87 -15.40
CA SER A 2 28.09 -61.86 -14.59
C SER A 2 27.01 -62.75 -15.21
N ALA A 3 26.35 -63.58 -14.40
CA ALA A 3 25.03 -64.12 -14.70
C ALA A 3 24.09 -63.64 -13.57
N MET A 4 23.34 -62.58 -13.87
CA MET A 4 22.34 -61.95 -13.01
C MET A 4 21.06 -62.80 -12.93
N GLY A 5 20.42 -62.76 -11.75
CA GLY A 5 19.19 -63.47 -11.45
C GLY A 5 17.97 -63.00 -12.25
N GLY A 6 17.20 -63.97 -12.76
CA GLY A 6 16.03 -63.76 -13.62
C GLY A 6 14.73 -64.40 -13.12
N GLY A 7 14.56 -64.61 -11.81
CA GLY A 7 13.37 -65.30 -11.25
C GLY A 7 12.37 -64.42 -10.48
N SER A 8 12.69 -63.15 -10.23
CA SER A 8 11.89 -62.24 -9.38
C SER A 8 10.84 -61.43 -10.16
N SER A 9 10.96 -61.32 -11.48
CA SER A 9 10.18 -60.37 -12.29
C SER A 9 8.78 -60.88 -12.64
N THR A 10 8.63 -62.17 -12.93
CA THR A 10 7.35 -62.75 -13.39
C THR A 10 6.30 -62.81 -12.28
N HIS A 11 6.69 -63.20 -11.06
CA HIS A 11 5.78 -63.22 -9.91
C HIS A 11 5.34 -61.83 -9.46
N GLN A 12 6.23 -60.82 -9.55
CA GLN A 12 5.88 -59.43 -9.29
C GLN A 12 4.93 -58.87 -10.35
N VAL A 13 5.20 -59.15 -11.63
CA VAL A 13 4.31 -58.75 -12.73
C VAL A 13 2.94 -59.42 -12.63
N LEU A 14 2.87 -60.72 -12.32
CA LEU A 14 1.59 -61.40 -12.04
C LEU A 14 0.88 -60.80 -10.83
N GLY A 15 1.61 -60.44 -9.79
CA GLY A 15 1.08 -59.74 -8.61
C GLY A 15 0.46 -58.39 -8.97
N TYR A 16 1.14 -57.57 -9.77
CA TYR A 16 0.62 -56.28 -10.22
C TYR A 16 -0.59 -56.42 -11.15
N ILE A 17 -0.57 -57.41 -12.05
CA ILE A 17 -1.70 -57.71 -12.93
C ILE A 17 -2.90 -58.16 -12.09
N GLY A 18 -2.71 -59.09 -11.16
CA GLY A 18 -3.76 -59.56 -10.26
C GLY A 18 -4.35 -58.44 -9.40
N LEU A 19 -3.50 -57.56 -8.86
CA LEU A 19 -3.94 -56.40 -8.10
C LEU A 19 -4.70 -55.38 -8.96
N GLY A 20 -4.22 -55.11 -10.17
CA GLY A 20 -4.90 -54.24 -11.14
C GLY A 20 -6.27 -54.77 -11.56
N LEU A 21 -6.37 -56.09 -11.75
CA LEU A 21 -7.61 -56.76 -12.11
C LEU A 21 -8.61 -56.74 -10.95
N LEU A 22 -8.14 -57.00 -9.72
CA LEU A 22 -8.94 -56.85 -8.51
C LEU A 22 -9.47 -55.42 -8.35
N PHE A 23 -8.62 -54.42 -8.59
CA PHE A 23 -9.01 -53.01 -8.54
C PHE A 23 -10.08 -52.68 -9.58
N LEU A 24 -9.93 -53.15 -10.82
CA LEU A 24 -10.91 -52.99 -11.90
C LEU A 24 -12.25 -53.64 -11.54
N VAL A 25 -12.25 -54.84 -10.95
CA VAL A 25 -13.45 -55.55 -10.52
C VAL A 25 -14.16 -54.78 -9.41
N LEU A 26 -13.43 -54.34 -8.38
CA LEU A 26 -13.98 -53.51 -7.30
C LEU A 26 -14.58 -52.21 -7.83
N LEU A 27 -13.88 -51.54 -8.75
CA LEU A 27 -14.35 -50.30 -9.38
C LEU A 27 -15.64 -50.54 -10.17
N ASN A 28 -15.70 -51.65 -10.93
CA ASN A 28 -16.89 -52.01 -11.70
C ASN A 28 -18.08 -52.38 -10.80
N LEU A 29 -17.86 -53.13 -9.72
CA LEU A 29 -18.89 -53.43 -8.73
C LEU A 29 -19.43 -52.16 -8.06
N LEU A 30 -18.53 -51.23 -7.72
CA LEU A 30 -18.90 -49.94 -7.13
C LEU A 30 -19.72 -49.09 -8.11
N VAL A 31 -19.33 -49.05 -9.38
CA VAL A 31 -20.06 -48.38 -10.47
C VAL A 31 -21.46 -48.98 -10.66
N ARG A 32 -21.59 -50.31 -10.64
CA ARG A 32 -22.88 -50.99 -10.74
C ARG A 32 -23.77 -50.69 -9.54
N LYS A 33 -23.22 -50.75 -8.32
CA LYS A 33 -23.95 -50.49 -7.07
C LYS A 33 -24.45 -49.05 -6.95
N LEU A 34 -23.69 -48.09 -7.48
CA LEU A 34 -24.05 -46.66 -7.46
C LEU A 34 -24.92 -46.22 -8.64
N GLY A 35 -25.27 -47.12 -9.58
CA GLY A 35 -26.13 -46.79 -10.72
C GLY A 35 -25.41 -46.03 -11.84
N GLY A 36 -24.11 -46.30 -12.03
CA GLY A 36 -23.32 -45.84 -13.16
C GLY A 36 -22.22 -44.83 -12.82
N TRP A 37 -21.23 -44.73 -13.71
CA TRP A 37 -20.05 -43.87 -13.57
C TRP A 37 -20.40 -42.42 -13.25
N ARG A 38 -21.48 -41.89 -13.83
CA ARG A 38 -21.95 -40.51 -13.61
C ARG A 38 -22.38 -40.25 -12.17
N ARG A 39 -22.81 -41.26 -11.39
CA ARG A 39 -23.19 -41.11 -9.97
C ARG A 39 -21.96 -41.22 -9.07
N LEU A 40 -21.04 -42.14 -9.35
CA LEU A 40 -19.75 -42.24 -8.66
C LEU A 40 -18.93 -40.94 -8.79
N PHE A 41 -18.80 -40.39 -10.01
CA PHE A 41 -18.13 -39.10 -10.22
C PHE A 41 -18.83 -37.94 -9.51
N ARG A 42 -20.17 -37.92 -9.46
CA ARG A 42 -20.91 -36.90 -8.70
C ARG A 42 -20.69 -37.03 -7.19
N TRP A 43 -20.60 -38.24 -6.67
CA TRP A 43 -20.30 -38.49 -5.27
C TRP A 43 -18.87 -38.07 -4.91
N ILE A 44 -17.87 -38.52 -5.69
CA ILE A 44 -16.47 -38.10 -5.54
C ILE A 44 -16.35 -36.58 -5.64
N LYS A 45 -16.99 -35.94 -6.63
CA LYS A 45 -16.98 -34.48 -6.81
C LYS A 45 -17.60 -33.76 -5.62
N ARG A 46 -18.68 -34.27 -5.03
CA ARG A 46 -19.32 -33.68 -3.85
C ARG A 46 -18.42 -33.78 -2.61
N GLU A 47 -17.75 -34.91 -2.42
CA GLU A 47 -16.89 -35.16 -1.26
C GLU A 47 -15.55 -34.42 -1.37
N THR A 48 -14.95 -34.40 -2.57
CA THR A 48 -13.73 -33.64 -2.84
C THR A 48 -13.97 -32.14 -2.84
N SER A 49 -15.12 -31.64 -3.29
CA SER A 49 -15.40 -30.18 -3.31
C SER A 49 -15.37 -29.55 -1.92
N ARG A 50 -15.70 -30.29 -0.85
CA ARG A 50 -15.67 -29.78 0.53
C ARG A 50 -14.26 -29.78 1.12
N THR A 51 -13.43 -30.74 0.74
CA THR A 51 -12.04 -30.84 1.21
C THR A 51 -11.08 -29.97 0.40
N VAL A 52 -11.31 -29.83 -0.91
CA VAL A 52 -10.45 -29.09 -1.85
C VAL A 52 -10.43 -27.59 -1.55
N HIS A 53 -11.50 -27.01 -1.01
CA HIS A 53 -11.49 -25.59 -0.64
C HIS A 53 -10.44 -25.27 0.43
N ALA A 54 -10.35 -26.10 1.49
CA ALA A 54 -9.35 -25.92 2.54
C ALA A 54 -7.89 -26.07 2.05
N PHE A 55 -7.65 -26.87 1.00
CA PHE A 55 -6.31 -27.07 0.44
C PHE A 55 -5.96 -26.15 -0.73
N THR A 56 -6.95 -25.59 -1.43
CA THR A 56 -6.70 -24.72 -2.60
C THR A 56 -6.48 -23.26 -2.22
N ASP A 57 -7.05 -22.79 -1.12
CA ASP A 57 -6.91 -21.40 -0.69
C ASP A 57 -5.44 -21.01 -0.41
N PRO A 58 -4.60 -21.82 0.27
CA PRO A 58 -3.18 -21.52 0.43
C PRO A 58 -2.41 -21.46 -0.90
N ILE A 59 -2.77 -22.30 -1.86
CA ILE A 59 -2.14 -22.33 -3.18
C ILE A 59 -2.54 -21.08 -3.98
N ARG A 60 -3.82 -20.72 -3.97
CA ARG A 60 -4.34 -19.51 -4.63
C ARG A 60 -3.68 -18.26 -4.06
N ASP A 61 -3.54 -18.18 -2.75
CA ASP A 61 -2.85 -17.07 -2.07
C ASP A 61 -1.38 -16.98 -2.46
N ARG A 62 -0.67 -18.10 -2.49
CA ARG A 62 0.73 -18.16 -2.93
C ARG A 62 0.89 -17.74 -4.39
N VAL A 63 -0.01 -18.19 -5.28
CA VAL A 63 0.00 -17.80 -6.70
C VAL A 63 -0.30 -16.30 -6.85
N ARG A 64 -1.31 -15.78 -6.13
CA ARG A 64 -1.67 -14.36 -6.10
C ARG A 64 -0.49 -13.50 -5.62
N TYR A 65 0.13 -13.86 -4.50
CA TYR A 65 1.34 -13.21 -3.99
C TYR A 65 2.46 -13.21 -5.03
N ARG A 66 2.77 -14.36 -5.66
CA ARG A 66 3.81 -14.44 -6.69
C ARG A 66 3.50 -13.62 -7.93
N ARG A 67 2.24 -13.47 -8.31
CA ARG A 67 1.81 -12.60 -9.42
C ARG A 67 2.01 -11.13 -9.05
N ARG A 68 1.52 -10.70 -7.89
CA ARG A 68 1.68 -9.32 -7.39
C ARG A 68 3.14 -8.93 -7.19
N LEU A 69 3.95 -9.83 -6.62
CA LEU A 69 5.40 -9.64 -6.48
C LEU A 69 6.10 -9.45 -7.83
N ARG A 70 5.78 -10.28 -8.84
CA ARG A 70 6.34 -10.12 -10.19
C ARG A 70 5.90 -8.83 -10.86
N PHE A 71 4.64 -8.45 -10.66
CA PHE A 71 4.11 -7.18 -11.16
C PHE A 71 4.84 -5.99 -10.53
N LEU A 72 4.94 -5.90 -9.19
CA LEU A 72 5.67 -4.83 -8.52
C LEU A 72 7.14 -4.79 -8.92
N MET A 73 7.83 -5.94 -8.97
CA MET A 73 9.23 -5.95 -9.41
C MET A 73 9.40 -5.39 -10.83
N ARG A 74 8.43 -5.65 -11.73
CA ARG A 74 8.45 -5.09 -13.08
C ARG A 74 8.22 -3.59 -13.06
N VAL A 75 7.23 -3.10 -12.30
CA VAL A 75 6.93 -1.67 -12.16
C VAL A 75 8.12 -0.92 -11.57
N LEU A 76 8.66 -1.40 -10.44
CA LEU A 76 9.78 -0.77 -9.75
C LEU A 76 11.03 -0.63 -10.65
N ARG A 77 11.25 -1.55 -11.59
CA ARG A 77 12.39 -1.53 -12.52
C ARG A 77 12.12 -0.78 -13.83
N ASN A 78 10.89 -0.31 -14.05
CA ASN A 78 10.47 0.27 -15.33
C ASN A 78 10.65 1.79 -15.33
N HIS A 79 11.83 2.27 -15.73
CA HIS A 79 12.18 3.70 -15.72
C HIS A 79 11.17 4.56 -16.49
N ALA A 80 10.80 4.17 -17.70
CA ALA A 80 9.80 4.89 -18.50
C ALA A 80 8.42 4.93 -17.81
N GLY A 81 8.06 3.89 -17.06
CA GLY A 81 6.81 3.87 -16.28
C GLY A 81 6.80 4.86 -15.12
N TRP A 82 7.95 5.09 -14.48
CA TRP A 82 8.08 6.12 -13.44
C TRP A 82 8.03 7.52 -14.03
N ALA A 83 8.77 7.78 -15.11
CA ALA A 83 8.75 9.08 -15.80
C ALA A 83 7.33 9.45 -16.25
N GLN A 84 6.59 8.49 -16.84
CA GLN A 84 5.18 8.70 -17.20
C GLN A 84 4.29 8.94 -15.97
N ALA A 85 4.55 8.27 -14.85
CA ALA A 85 3.78 8.48 -13.63
C ALA A 85 4.00 9.89 -13.04
N GLU A 86 5.25 10.37 -13.03
CA GLU A 86 5.61 11.73 -12.60
C GLU A 86 5.04 12.78 -13.56
N GLN A 87 5.13 12.53 -14.88
CA GLN A 87 4.53 13.37 -15.91
C GLN A 87 3.01 13.47 -15.77
N ALA A 88 2.30 12.36 -15.55
CA ALA A 88 0.86 12.35 -15.35
C ALA A 88 0.44 13.17 -14.11
N MET A 89 1.21 13.12 -13.03
CA MET A 89 0.97 13.94 -11.84
C MET A 89 1.15 15.43 -12.13
N THR A 90 2.23 15.78 -12.85
CA THR A 90 2.46 17.17 -13.29
C THR A 90 1.33 17.66 -14.20
N PHE A 91 0.88 16.83 -15.12
CA PHE A 91 -0.20 17.18 -16.06
C PHE A 91 -1.54 17.33 -15.33
N ALA A 92 -1.85 16.44 -14.39
CA ALA A 92 -3.05 16.56 -13.55
C ALA A 92 -3.04 17.86 -12.73
N ALA A 93 -1.88 18.30 -12.22
CA ALA A 93 -1.75 19.59 -11.53
C ALA A 93 -1.99 20.80 -12.44
N ALA A 94 -1.80 20.64 -13.75
CA ALA A 94 -2.02 21.69 -14.74
C ALA A 94 -3.48 21.79 -15.22
N VAL A 95 -4.28 20.74 -15.03
CA VAL A 95 -5.68 20.70 -15.45
C VAL A 95 -6.53 21.72 -14.70
N ASP A 96 -6.39 21.81 -13.37
CA ASP A 96 -7.09 22.79 -12.55
C ASP A 96 -6.25 23.16 -11.32
N SER A 97 -5.97 24.46 -11.15
CA SER A 97 -5.16 24.96 -10.02
C SER A 97 -5.86 24.83 -8.66
N ALA A 98 -7.18 24.62 -8.63
CA ALA A 98 -7.93 24.32 -7.41
C ALA A 98 -7.87 22.83 -7.02
N MET A 99 -7.19 22.00 -7.80
CA MET A 99 -7.03 20.56 -7.58
C MET A 99 -5.54 20.21 -7.40
N VAL A 100 -5.24 19.42 -6.38
CA VAL A 100 -3.88 19.01 -6.02
C VAL A 100 -3.75 17.49 -6.16
N PRO A 101 -2.98 16.98 -7.14
CA PRO A 101 -2.71 15.56 -7.25
C PRO A 101 -1.79 15.11 -6.10
N TYR A 102 -2.08 13.95 -5.51
CA TYR A 102 -1.32 13.47 -4.33
C TYR A 102 -0.96 11.99 -4.38
N ALA A 103 -1.64 11.20 -5.20
CA ALA A 103 -1.36 9.78 -5.37
C ALA A 103 -1.76 9.33 -6.77
N LEU A 104 -1.32 8.14 -7.18
CA LEU A 104 -1.71 7.56 -8.46
C LEU A 104 -1.76 6.03 -8.45
N ALA A 105 -2.53 5.48 -9.36
CA ALA A 105 -2.63 4.08 -9.71
C ALA A 105 -2.02 3.85 -11.11
N LEU A 106 -0.81 3.30 -11.15
CA LEU A 106 -0.12 2.97 -12.40
C LEU A 106 -0.55 1.58 -12.89
N THR A 107 -1.25 1.52 -14.02
CA THR A 107 -1.65 0.28 -14.68
C THR A 107 -0.85 0.03 -15.96
N LYS A 108 -1.14 -1.07 -16.66
CA LYS A 108 -0.49 -1.34 -17.96
C LYS A 108 -0.84 -0.31 -19.03
N ARG A 109 -2.11 0.14 -19.09
CA ARG A 109 -2.66 0.93 -20.21
C ARG A 109 -3.08 2.34 -19.83
N ARG A 110 -3.45 2.58 -18.57
CA ARG A 110 -3.91 3.88 -18.07
C ARG A 110 -3.17 4.25 -16.78
N ILE A 111 -3.14 5.54 -16.47
CA ILE A 111 -2.69 6.08 -15.18
C ILE A 111 -3.88 6.77 -14.55
N GLY A 112 -4.20 6.40 -13.32
CA GLY A 112 -5.24 7.06 -12.53
C GLY A 112 -4.58 7.98 -11.52
N VAL A 113 -4.85 9.28 -11.53
CA VAL A 113 -4.30 10.26 -10.60
C VAL A 113 -5.38 10.63 -9.60
N LEU A 114 -5.07 10.50 -8.31
CA LEU A 114 -5.93 10.94 -7.22
C LEU A 114 -5.64 12.40 -6.91
N VAL A 115 -6.68 13.21 -6.96
CA VAL A 115 -6.64 14.65 -6.70
C VAL A 115 -7.47 15.03 -5.48
N ALA A 116 -7.09 16.12 -4.81
CA ALA A 116 -7.83 16.72 -3.71
C ALA A 116 -8.05 18.22 -3.98
N GLY A 117 -9.24 18.72 -3.72
CA GLY A 117 -9.57 20.12 -3.97
C GLY A 117 -11.07 20.38 -3.98
N SER A 118 -11.44 21.63 -4.22
CA SER A 118 -12.85 22.07 -4.19
C SER A 118 -13.55 22.03 -5.55
N ALA A 119 -12.82 21.74 -6.62
CA ALA A 119 -13.32 21.78 -8.00
C ALA A 119 -13.62 20.38 -8.60
N VAL A 120 -13.90 19.39 -7.74
CA VAL A 120 -14.10 17.98 -8.13
C VAL A 120 -15.18 17.81 -9.20
N GLU A 121 -16.21 18.66 -9.23
CA GLU A 121 -17.33 18.54 -10.18
C GLU A 121 -17.05 19.16 -11.56
N ARG A 122 -16.01 19.97 -11.72
CA ARG A 122 -15.71 20.61 -13.02
C ARG A 122 -15.39 19.57 -14.10
N PRO A 123 -15.82 19.77 -15.35
CA PRO A 123 -15.48 18.86 -16.44
C PRO A 123 -13.97 18.84 -16.65
N LEU A 124 -13.44 17.67 -16.98
CA LEU A 124 -12.02 17.53 -17.33
C LEU A 124 -11.84 17.76 -18.82
N PRO A 125 -10.72 18.36 -19.25
CA PRO A 125 -10.36 18.40 -20.65
C PRO A 125 -10.00 17.01 -21.16
N GLU A 126 -10.28 16.71 -22.43
CA GLU A 126 -9.74 15.52 -23.07
C GLU A 126 -8.19 15.52 -22.99
N PRO A 127 -7.56 14.36 -22.78
CA PRO A 127 -8.13 13.01 -22.72
C PRO A 127 -8.43 12.51 -21.30
N TRP A 128 -8.53 13.41 -20.32
CA TRP A 128 -8.75 13.02 -18.93
C TRP A 128 -10.21 12.61 -18.71
N GLU A 129 -10.39 11.45 -18.09
CA GLU A 129 -11.70 10.92 -17.71
C GLU A 129 -11.80 10.84 -16.18
N LYS A 130 -12.94 11.21 -15.60
CA LYS A 130 -13.20 10.90 -14.19
C LYS A 130 -13.56 9.42 -14.06
N ASP A 131 -13.14 8.80 -12.98
CA ASP A 131 -13.65 7.48 -12.60
C ASP A 131 -15.14 7.57 -12.26
N GLU A 132 -15.89 6.54 -12.62
CA GLU A 132 -17.34 6.48 -12.39
C GLU A 132 -17.66 6.38 -10.89
N ASP A 133 -16.80 5.72 -10.10
CA ASP A 133 -17.03 5.47 -8.67
C ASP A 133 -16.41 6.56 -7.78
N ASP A 134 -15.39 7.29 -8.26
CA ASP A 134 -14.78 8.41 -7.52
C ASP A 134 -14.33 9.54 -8.46
N PRO A 135 -15.05 10.69 -8.50
CA PRO A 135 -14.72 11.80 -9.38
C PRO A 135 -13.37 12.47 -9.08
N ARG A 136 -12.71 12.10 -7.97
CA ARG A 136 -11.35 12.53 -7.61
C ARG A 136 -10.26 11.65 -8.20
N LEU A 137 -10.61 10.53 -8.83
CA LEU A 137 -9.69 9.69 -9.58
C LEU A 137 -9.81 10.04 -11.06
N TRP A 138 -8.74 10.60 -11.62
CA TRP A 138 -8.69 11.02 -13.01
C TRP A 138 -7.83 10.06 -13.81
N TRP A 139 -8.39 9.47 -14.85
CA TRP A 139 -7.70 8.53 -15.73
C TRP A 139 -7.20 9.22 -16.99
N ILE A 140 -5.98 8.84 -17.39
CA ILE A 140 -5.41 9.16 -18.70
C ILE A 140 -4.83 7.89 -19.34
N PRO A 141 -5.11 7.61 -20.63
CA PRO A 141 -4.42 6.57 -21.39
C PRO A 141 -2.92 6.85 -21.50
N ARG A 142 -2.08 5.81 -21.37
CA ARG A 142 -0.61 5.96 -21.33
C ARG A 142 0.01 6.31 -22.68
N ASP A 143 -0.65 5.93 -23.76
CA ASP A 143 -0.34 6.31 -25.14
C ASP A 143 -0.66 7.79 -25.37
N GLU A 144 -1.84 8.25 -24.94
CA GLU A 144 -2.24 9.66 -25.10
C GLU A 144 -1.43 10.61 -24.20
N LEU A 145 -0.97 10.14 -23.04
CA LEU A 145 -0.06 10.90 -22.17
C LEU A 145 1.23 11.33 -22.88
N ALA A 146 1.76 10.50 -23.79
CA ALA A 146 3.01 10.79 -24.49
C ALA A 146 2.87 11.95 -25.48
N GLU A 147 1.66 12.17 -26.00
CA GLU A 147 1.33 13.23 -26.95
C GLU A 147 0.78 14.48 -26.24
N TYR A 148 0.35 14.33 -24.99
CA TYR A 148 -0.19 15.42 -24.19
C TYR A 148 0.88 16.47 -23.88
N SER A 149 0.60 17.72 -24.26
CA SER A 149 1.47 18.87 -24.03
C SER A 149 0.85 19.81 -23.00
N LEU A 150 1.66 20.25 -22.04
CA LEU A 150 1.24 21.27 -21.08
C LEU A 150 0.95 22.59 -21.80
N PRO A 151 -0.05 23.36 -21.33
CA PRO A 151 -0.15 24.78 -21.70
C PRO A 151 1.17 25.48 -21.35
N SER A 152 1.69 26.31 -22.25
CA SER A 152 2.99 27.00 -22.09
C SER A 152 3.08 27.89 -20.84
N SER A 153 1.94 28.23 -20.23
CA SER A 153 1.83 29.00 -18.99
C SER A 153 2.01 28.17 -17.71
N HIS A 154 2.01 26.84 -17.80
CA HIS A 154 2.18 25.98 -16.63
C HIS A 154 3.65 25.63 -16.42
N THR A 155 4.26 26.22 -15.39
CA THR A 155 5.56 25.79 -14.88
C THR A 155 5.34 24.98 -13.60
N PRO A 156 5.68 23.68 -13.58
CA PRO A 156 5.55 22.90 -12.36
C PRO A 156 6.44 23.49 -11.26
N ALA A 157 5.89 23.65 -10.06
CA ALA A 157 6.64 24.17 -8.92
C ALA A 157 7.79 23.22 -8.51
N GLN A 158 7.56 21.91 -8.63
CA GLN A 158 8.52 20.84 -8.33
C GLN A 158 8.11 19.54 -9.02
N THR A 159 9.08 18.68 -9.35
CA THR A 159 8.83 17.33 -9.87
C THR A 159 8.30 16.43 -8.73
N PRO A 160 7.14 15.75 -8.88
CA PRO A 160 6.58 14.86 -7.86
C PRO A 160 7.58 13.79 -7.38
N LEU A 161 7.68 13.55 -6.07
CA LEU A 161 8.51 12.46 -5.53
C LEU A 161 7.63 11.28 -5.20
N LEU A 162 7.47 10.41 -6.21
CA LEU A 162 6.66 9.22 -6.05
C LEU A 162 7.38 8.15 -5.22
N VAL A 163 6.60 7.44 -4.40
CA VAL A 163 7.01 6.17 -3.79
C VAL A 163 5.87 5.16 -3.91
N CYS A 164 6.20 3.89 -4.13
CA CYS A 164 5.22 2.82 -4.24
C CYS A 164 4.81 2.32 -2.84
N LEU A 165 3.49 2.21 -2.61
CA LEU A 165 2.88 1.69 -1.38
C LEU A 165 2.45 0.22 -1.50
N GLY A 166 2.33 -0.31 -2.72
CA GLY A 166 1.90 -1.68 -2.96
C GLY A 166 1.09 -1.83 -4.23
N THR A 167 0.26 -2.87 -4.30
CA THR A 167 -0.66 -3.08 -5.43
C THR A 167 -2.09 -2.72 -5.07
N GLY A 168 -2.92 -2.32 -6.03
CA GLY A 168 -4.37 -2.24 -5.79
C GLY A 168 -4.97 -3.61 -5.45
N SER A 169 -6.24 -3.62 -5.02
CA SER A 169 -7.00 -4.81 -4.61
C SER A 169 -6.96 -5.95 -5.66
N GLU A 170 -7.01 -5.63 -6.95
CA GLU A 170 -6.93 -6.61 -8.04
C GLU A 170 -5.50 -7.10 -8.34
N GLY A 171 -4.47 -6.43 -7.83
CA GLY A 171 -3.07 -6.73 -8.14
C GLY A 171 -2.62 -6.34 -9.55
N ARG A 172 -3.36 -5.43 -10.22
CA ARG A 172 -3.12 -4.98 -11.60
C ARG A 172 -2.63 -3.53 -11.71
N SER A 173 -2.71 -2.78 -10.62
CA SER A 173 -2.19 -1.42 -10.48
C SER A 173 -1.12 -1.39 -9.41
N ALA A 174 -0.10 -0.55 -9.60
CA ALA A 174 0.81 -0.15 -8.53
C ALA A 174 0.29 1.16 -7.96
N ILE A 175 0.07 1.21 -6.65
CA ILE A 175 -0.37 2.43 -5.97
C ILE A 175 0.87 3.17 -5.50
N MET A 176 0.98 4.42 -5.92
CA MET A 176 2.11 5.29 -5.64
C MET A 176 1.58 6.59 -5.01
N ILE A 177 2.39 7.21 -4.18
CA ILE A 177 2.04 8.45 -3.49
C ILE A 177 3.15 9.47 -3.71
N ASP A 178 2.77 10.73 -3.92
CA ASP A 178 3.71 11.83 -3.96
C ASP A 178 3.98 12.32 -2.54
N LEU A 179 5.24 12.19 -2.10
CA LEU A 179 5.68 12.63 -0.79
C LEU A 179 5.93 14.13 -0.71
N LEU A 180 5.98 14.83 -1.85
CA LEU A 180 6.10 16.29 -1.90
C LEU A 180 4.74 17.00 -1.89
N ALA A 181 3.68 16.33 -2.35
CA ALA A 181 2.31 16.82 -2.21
C ALA A 181 1.87 16.79 -0.73
N GLY A 182 1.20 17.86 -0.27
CA GLY A 182 0.54 17.90 1.03
C GLY A 182 1.49 18.06 2.24
N PRO A 183 1.09 17.58 3.43
CA PRO A 183 1.82 17.80 4.67
C PRO A 183 3.27 17.28 4.63
N PRO A 184 4.20 17.88 5.41
CA PRO A 184 5.60 17.45 5.43
C PRO A 184 5.81 16.08 6.12
N SER A 185 4.80 15.56 6.81
CA SER A 185 4.87 14.27 7.49
C SER A 185 3.94 13.23 6.85
N LEU A 186 4.44 12.00 6.70
CA LEU A 186 3.69 10.78 6.43
C LEU A 186 3.80 9.84 7.64
N SER A 187 2.67 9.57 8.29
CA SER A 187 2.55 8.66 9.42
C SER A 187 2.02 7.31 8.97
N VAL A 188 2.77 6.24 9.24
CA VAL A 188 2.34 4.86 8.98
C VAL A 188 2.09 4.16 10.32
N TYR A 189 0.84 3.75 10.57
CA TYR A 189 0.41 3.20 11.86
C TYR A 189 -0.48 1.95 11.67
N GLY A 190 -1.01 1.38 12.75
CA GLY A 190 -1.83 0.17 12.71
C GLY A 190 -1.03 -1.10 12.99
N VAL A 191 -1.25 -2.18 12.22
CA VAL A 191 -0.58 -3.49 12.44
C VAL A 191 0.94 -3.33 12.41
N PRO A 192 1.67 -3.50 13.54
CA PRO A 192 3.07 -3.08 13.66
C PRO A 192 4.01 -3.71 12.64
N ARG A 193 3.84 -5.01 12.38
CA ARG A 193 4.66 -5.74 11.40
C ARG A 193 4.50 -5.21 9.98
N THR A 194 3.28 -4.88 9.58
CA THR A 194 2.98 -4.34 8.24
C THR A 194 3.45 -2.90 8.14
N ALA A 195 3.18 -2.07 9.15
CA ALA A 195 3.63 -0.68 9.20
C ALA A 195 5.16 -0.57 9.13
N LYS A 196 5.90 -1.34 9.95
CA LYS A 196 7.38 -1.38 9.91
C LYS A 196 7.90 -1.81 8.55
N ALA A 197 7.32 -2.84 7.94
CA ALA A 197 7.74 -3.31 6.61
C ALA A 197 7.48 -2.27 5.50
N VAL A 198 6.38 -1.49 5.60
CA VAL A 198 6.08 -0.41 4.67
C VAL A 198 7.07 0.74 4.85
N VAL A 199 7.30 1.22 6.07
CA VAL A 199 8.26 2.30 6.33
C VAL A 199 9.67 1.92 5.89
N GLN A 200 10.12 0.69 6.16
CA GLN A 200 11.40 0.19 5.65
C GLN A 200 11.46 0.17 4.11
N ALA A 201 10.37 -0.19 3.44
CA ALA A 201 10.29 -0.18 1.98
C ALA A 201 10.24 1.24 1.40
N LEU A 202 9.66 2.20 2.11
CA LEU A 202 9.70 3.62 1.76
C LEU A 202 11.10 4.19 1.93
N ALA A 203 11.76 3.90 3.06
CA ALA A 203 13.15 4.29 3.30
C ALA A 203 14.08 3.81 2.18
N ALA A 204 13.99 2.53 1.82
CA ALA A 204 14.81 1.93 0.76
C ALA A 204 14.50 2.51 -0.64
N GLN A 205 13.27 2.95 -0.89
CA GLN A 205 12.94 3.66 -2.13
C GLN A 205 13.54 5.06 -2.15
N LEU A 206 13.40 5.82 -1.06
CA LEU A 206 13.96 7.16 -0.93
C LEU A 206 15.49 7.14 -1.03
N ASP A 207 16.15 6.29 -0.26
CA ASP A 207 17.61 6.18 -0.16
C ASP A 207 18.29 5.92 -1.51
N VAL A 208 17.66 5.15 -2.40
CA VAL A 208 18.23 4.90 -3.73
C VAL A 208 17.81 5.92 -4.78
N ARG A 209 16.61 6.49 -4.66
CA ARG A 209 16.12 7.44 -5.66
C ARG A 209 16.69 8.84 -5.47
N LEU A 210 17.05 9.22 -4.26
CA LEU A 210 17.56 10.54 -3.92
C LEU A 210 19.09 10.58 -3.84
N PRO A 211 19.71 11.77 -3.96
CA PRO A 211 21.14 11.93 -3.77
C PRO A 211 21.62 11.44 -2.40
N ALA A 212 22.87 10.97 -2.34
CA ALA A 212 23.48 10.53 -1.09
C ALA A 212 23.44 11.65 -0.03
N GLY A 213 22.97 11.32 1.18
CA GLY A 213 22.81 12.27 2.28
C GLY A 213 21.48 13.05 2.28
N ALA A 214 20.64 12.93 1.25
CA ALA A 214 19.31 13.55 1.25
C ALA A 214 18.30 12.82 2.17
N VAL A 215 18.62 11.58 2.56
CA VAL A 215 17.77 10.74 3.41
C VAL A 215 18.56 10.32 4.64
N ASP A 216 17.99 10.55 5.82
CA ASP A 216 18.48 10.00 7.08
C ASP A 216 17.48 8.98 7.63
N VAL A 217 17.99 7.79 7.92
CA VAL A 217 17.22 6.71 8.54
C VAL A 217 17.58 6.68 10.03
N ALA A 218 16.63 7.04 10.88
CA ALA A 218 16.83 7.05 12.32
C ALA A 218 16.92 5.61 12.88
N GLU A 219 17.41 5.51 14.13
CA GLU A 219 17.47 4.25 14.87
C GLU A 219 16.10 3.54 14.93
N GLY A 220 16.14 2.21 15.05
CA GLY A 220 14.95 1.37 15.20
C GLY A 220 14.18 1.05 13.91
N ILE A 221 14.47 1.73 12.79
CA ILE A 221 13.87 1.39 11.49
C ILE A 221 14.39 0.05 10.99
N HIS A 222 15.70 -0.19 11.05
CA HIS A 222 16.32 -1.43 10.60
C HIS A 222 17.30 -1.96 11.64
N ASP A 223 17.15 -3.23 12.02
CA ASP A 223 17.88 -3.83 13.14
C ASP A 223 19.41 -3.90 12.94
N ARG A 224 19.89 -3.69 11.70
CA ARG A 224 21.32 -3.64 11.34
C ARG A 224 21.83 -2.26 10.93
N HIS A 225 21.00 -1.22 11.07
CA HIS A 225 21.38 0.15 10.76
C HIS A 225 21.47 0.92 12.07
N ASP A 226 22.67 1.37 12.40
CA ASP A 226 22.91 2.24 13.55
C ASP A 226 22.66 3.68 13.11
N GLY A 227 21.39 4.09 13.18
CA GLY A 227 20.94 5.42 12.79
C GLY A 227 21.00 6.39 13.97
N LEU A 228 20.94 7.70 13.68
CA LEU A 228 20.81 8.71 14.72
C LEU A 228 19.46 8.58 15.44
N ARG A 229 19.36 9.13 16.65
CA ARG A 229 18.07 9.33 17.31
C ARG A 229 17.19 10.22 16.44
N LEU A 230 15.87 10.01 16.49
CA LEU A 230 14.95 10.72 15.59
C LEU A 230 15.02 12.25 15.72
N ASP A 231 15.17 12.76 16.94
CA ASP A 231 15.29 14.19 17.23
C ASP A 231 16.61 14.79 16.74
N GLU A 232 17.68 13.99 16.69
CA GLU A 232 18.97 14.38 16.12
C GLU A 232 18.94 14.33 14.59
N ALA A 233 18.34 13.28 14.01
CA ALA A 233 18.17 13.13 12.56
C ALA A 233 17.36 14.29 11.95
N LEU A 234 16.30 14.74 12.63
CA LEU A 234 15.50 15.91 12.21
C LEU A 234 16.27 17.23 12.19
N LYS A 235 17.38 17.32 12.93
CA LYS A 235 18.23 18.51 13.00
C LYS A 235 19.42 18.43 12.05
N ARG A 236 19.62 17.30 11.36
CA ARG A 236 20.78 17.09 10.50
C ARG A 236 20.68 17.96 9.25
N ILE A 237 21.68 18.83 9.08
CA ILE A 237 21.80 19.68 7.90
C ILE A 237 22.02 18.82 6.66
N GLY A 238 21.27 19.12 5.60
CA GLY A 238 21.36 18.41 4.33
C GLY A 238 20.40 17.23 4.20
N ALA A 239 19.76 16.78 5.28
CA ALA A 239 18.69 15.80 5.23
C ALA A 239 17.39 16.46 4.75
N TRP A 240 16.82 15.94 3.66
CA TRP A 240 15.51 16.39 3.17
C TRP A 240 14.40 15.45 3.63
N PHE A 241 14.73 14.17 3.80
CA PHE A 241 13.83 13.17 4.35
C PHE A 241 14.45 12.54 5.58
N VAL A 242 13.66 12.43 6.64
CA VAL A 242 13.98 11.65 7.83
C VAL A 242 12.99 10.51 7.94
N VAL A 243 13.49 9.30 8.19
CA VAL A 243 12.66 8.12 8.42
C VAL A 243 12.78 7.67 9.88
N GLY A 244 11.67 7.74 10.63
CA GLY A 244 11.65 7.54 12.08
C GLY A 244 10.86 6.32 12.54
N ALA A 245 11.39 5.59 13.53
CA ALA A 245 10.70 4.44 14.15
C ALA A 245 9.69 4.84 15.25
N ALA A 246 9.63 6.12 15.59
CA ALA A 246 8.73 6.68 16.59
C ALA A 246 7.94 7.86 15.99
N PRO A 247 6.74 8.16 16.54
CA PRO A 247 6.05 9.38 16.20
C PRO A 247 6.83 10.59 16.72
N VAL A 248 6.81 11.68 15.96
CA VAL A 248 7.41 12.94 16.41
C VAL A 248 6.36 13.71 17.19
N GLU A 249 6.70 14.09 18.42
CA GLU A 249 5.81 14.87 19.29
C GLU A 249 5.82 16.37 18.96
N GLN A 250 6.86 16.82 18.26
CA GLN A 250 7.05 18.20 17.83
C GLN A 250 6.70 18.36 16.35
N ALA A 251 6.48 19.60 15.91
CA ALA A 251 6.31 19.87 14.50
C ALA A 251 7.60 19.54 13.72
N VAL A 252 7.45 18.98 12.52
CA VAL A 252 8.58 18.71 11.64
C VAL A 252 9.24 20.05 11.27
N PRO A 253 10.57 20.20 11.40
CA PRO A 253 11.27 21.41 11.01
C PRO A 253 11.02 21.80 9.55
N SER A 254 11.00 23.11 9.28
CA SER A 254 10.85 23.60 7.90
C SER A 254 11.98 23.11 7.01
N GLY A 255 11.64 22.74 5.77
CA GLY A 255 12.59 22.20 4.80
C GLY A 255 12.91 20.70 4.94
N VAL A 256 12.40 20.05 5.99
CA VAL A 256 12.55 18.59 6.20
C VAL A 256 11.19 17.91 6.08
N ARG A 257 11.17 16.71 5.48
CA ARG A 257 10.01 15.82 5.43
C ARG A 257 10.24 14.57 6.26
N LEU A 258 9.18 14.06 6.85
CA LEU A 258 9.22 12.93 7.78
C LEU A 258 8.38 11.77 7.25
N VAL A 259 8.94 10.56 7.27
CA VAL A 259 8.18 9.31 7.21
C VAL A 259 8.34 8.61 8.54
N SER A 260 7.26 8.40 9.29
CA SER A 260 7.35 7.86 10.66
C SER A 260 6.45 6.67 10.91
N LEU A 261 6.87 5.81 11.83
CA LEU A 261 5.99 4.82 12.47
C LEU A 261 5.18 5.47 13.58
N GLY A 262 3.88 5.17 13.62
CA GLY A 262 2.94 5.81 14.54
C GLY A 262 2.41 7.12 13.97
N VAL A 263 1.56 7.79 14.75
CA VAL A 263 0.91 9.05 14.35
C VAL A 263 1.75 10.21 14.88
N ALA A 264 2.43 10.93 13.99
CA ALA A 264 3.13 12.17 14.34
C ALA A 264 2.12 13.28 14.68
N ARG A 265 2.51 14.18 15.62
CA ARG A 265 1.72 15.38 15.93
C ARG A 265 1.82 16.41 14.80
N GLY A 266 0.79 17.24 14.67
CA GLY A 266 0.70 18.29 13.64
C GLY A 266 0.03 17.80 12.35
N SER A 267 0.37 18.44 11.23
CA SER A 267 -0.17 18.07 9.92
C SER A 267 0.58 16.87 9.36
N SER A 268 -0.10 15.73 9.27
CA SER A 268 0.47 14.48 8.75
C SER A 268 -0.52 13.78 7.84
N ARG A 269 -0.01 13.21 6.76
CA ARG A 269 -0.76 12.27 5.95
C ARG A 269 -0.73 10.91 6.63
N LEU A 270 -1.90 10.29 6.79
CA LEU A 270 -2.02 9.04 7.55
C LEU A 270 -2.19 7.83 6.62
N VAL A 271 -1.39 6.79 6.86
CA VAL A 271 -1.50 5.47 6.22
C VAL A 271 -1.69 4.42 7.31
N GLU A 272 -2.87 3.82 7.35
CA GLU A 272 -3.22 2.78 8.30
C GLU A 272 -2.93 1.40 7.72
N ALA A 273 -2.08 0.61 8.38
CA ALA A 273 -1.95 -0.81 8.14
C ALA A 273 -3.09 -1.56 8.84
N THR A 274 -4.02 -2.08 8.05
CA THR A 274 -5.26 -2.68 8.56
C THR A 274 -5.07 -4.14 8.98
N ALA A 275 -5.98 -4.64 9.84
CA ALA A 275 -6.02 -6.05 10.25
C ALA A 275 -6.20 -7.02 9.07
N GLU A 276 -6.84 -6.58 7.99
CA GLU A 276 -7.04 -7.33 6.74
C GLU A 276 -5.77 -7.45 5.88
N ARG A 277 -4.61 -7.05 6.41
CA ARG A 277 -3.31 -7.04 5.72
C ARG A 277 -3.26 -6.09 4.53
N GLY A 278 -4.09 -5.05 4.51
CA GLY A 278 -4.05 -3.96 3.54
C GLY A 278 -3.47 -2.67 4.12
N LEU A 279 -3.33 -1.65 3.28
CA LEU A 279 -3.19 -0.27 3.71
C LEU A 279 -4.43 0.53 3.31
N ARG A 280 -4.81 1.46 4.19
CA ARG A 280 -5.78 2.51 3.94
C ARG A 280 -5.08 3.85 4.00
N LEU A 281 -5.22 4.63 2.93
CA LEU A 281 -4.76 6.02 2.89
C LEU A 281 -5.91 6.93 3.35
N HIS A 282 -5.73 7.67 4.43
CA HIS A 282 -6.77 8.59 4.91
C HIS A 282 -6.96 9.75 3.94
N GLY A 283 -8.21 10.14 3.71
CA GLY A 283 -8.60 11.15 2.72
C GLY A 283 -8.84 10.59 1.31
N ALA A 284 -8.34 9.38 1.01
CA ALA A 284 -8.68 8.67 -0.21
C ALA A 284 -10.04 7.94 -0.07
N ALA A 285 -10.65 7.58 -1.20
CA ALA A 285 -11.86 6.77 -1.16
C ALA A 285 -11.63 5.37 -0.58
N SER A 286 -12.71 4.82 -0.02
CA SER A 286 -12.74 3.51 0.63
C SER A 286 -12.45 2.34 -0.33
N TRP A 287 -12.63 2.53 -1.65
CA TRP A 287 -12.28 1.54 -2.66
C TRP A 287 -10.76 1.41 -2.85
N LEU A 288 -9.97 2.43 -2.48
CA LEU A 288 -8.51 2.42 -2.57
C LEU A 288 -7.91 1.52 -1.48
N LYS A 289 -8.06 0.22 -1.67
CA LYS A 289 -7.42 -0.82 -0.86
C LYS A 289 -6.06 -1.17 -1.46
N ILE A 290 -5.01 -0.93 -0.70
CA ILE A 290 -3.63 -1.22 -1.12
C ILE A 290 -3.19 -2.52 -0.45
N ASP A 291 -2.62 -3.44 -1.22
CA ASP A 291 -1.93 -4.62 -0.71
C ASP A 291 -0.42 -4.36 -0.62
N PRO A 292 0.13 -4.14 0.60
CA PRO A 292 1.55 -3.91 0.82
C PRO A 292 2.35 -5.21 0.92
N LEU A 293 1.71 -6.38 1.00
CA LEU A 293 2.39 -7.65 1.31
C LEU A 293 3.60 -7.96 0.39
N PRO A 294 3.55 -7.74 -0.93
CA PRO A 294 4.71 -7.99 -1.78
C PRO A 294 5.72 -6.84 -1.80
N LEU A 295 5.42 -5.67 -1.21
CA LEU A 295 6.19 -4.44 -1.37
C LEU A 295 7.63 -4.60 -0.89
N ALA A 296 7.86 -4.91 0.39
CA ALA A 296 9.21 -4.98 0.96
C ALA A 296 10.11 -5.97 0.20
N ARG A 297 9.56 -7.11 -0.22
CA ARG A 297 10.29 -8.11 -1.02
C ARG A 297 10.54 -7.65 -2.45
N ALA A 298 9.60 -6.92 -3.06
CA ALA A 298 9.77 -6.34 -4.39
C ALA A 298 10.84 -5.25 -4.38
N VAL A 299 10.79 -4.33 -3.41
CA VAL A 299 11.77 -3.26 -3.21
C VAL A 299 13.15 -3.86 -2.98
N ALA A 300 13.33 -4.76 -2.02
CA ALA A 300 14.64 -5.39 -1.76
C ALA A 300 15.26 -6.06 -3.00
N ARG A 301 14.44 -6.55 -3.95
CA ARG A 301 14.91 -7.17 -5.20
C ARG A 301 15.12 -6.18 -6.34
N SER A 302 14.58 -4.97 -6.24
CA SER A 302 14.60 -3.98 -7.31
C SER A 302 15.33 -2.70 -6.92
N VAL A 303 15.71 -2.53 -5.65
CA VAL A 303 16.26 -1.31 -5.06
C VAL A 303 17.38 -0.72 -5.92
N ARG A 304 18.39 -1.51 -6.29
CA ARG A 304 19.52 -1.12 -7.14
C ARG A 304 19.17 -0.76 -8.61
N ARG A 305 17.90 -0.90 -9.00
CA ARG A 305 17.40 -0.63 -10.35
C ARG A 305 16.23 0.35 -10.35
N LEU A 306 15.90 0.93 -9.19
CA LEU A 306 14.93 2.02 -9.13
C LEU A 306 15.46 3.20 -9.94
N PRO A 307 14.61 3.90 -10.72
CA PRO A 307 15.04 5.10 -11.43
C PRO A 307 15.36 6.20 -10.42
N PRO A 308 16.46 6.94 -10.60
CA PRO A 308 16.72 8.13 -9.80
C PRO A 308 15.56 9.11 -9.96
N HIS A 309 15.28 9.88 -8.92
CA HIS A 309 14.41 11.04 -9.01
C HIS A 309 15.26 12.21 -9.51
N ASP A 310 14.71 12.99 -10.46
CA ASP A 310 15.36 14.21 -10.92
C ASP A 310 15.18 15.29 -9.87
N PHE A 311 16.02 15.19 -8.86
CA PHE A 311 16.07 16.07 -7.72
C PHE A 311 16.85 17.31 -8.12
N GLU A 312 16.21 18.20 -8.88
CA GLU A 312 16.83 19.48 -9.19
C GLU A 312 17.14 20.23 -7.89
N THR A 313 18.39 20.67 -7.81
CA THR A 313 19.07 21.44 -6.75
C THR A 313 18.43 22.80 -6.43
N ARG A 314 17.11 22.98 -6.55
CA ARG A 314 16.40 24.02 -5.80
C ARG A 314 16.33 23.55 -4.37
N GLY A 315 17.38 23.84 -3.60
CA GLY A 315 17.34 23.75 -2.15
C GLY A 315 16.05 24.37 -1.61
N PRO A 316 15.63 24.00 -0.37
CA PRO A 316 14.41 24.52 0.22
C PRO A 316 14.35 26.01 -0.04
N ALA A 317 13.31 26.46 -0.76
CA ALA A 317 13.15 27.86 -1.09
C ALA A 317 13.45 28.64 0.18
N ARG A 318 14.49 29.49 0.11
CA ARG A 318 14.91 30.37 1.19
C ARG A 318 13.62 30.88 1.84
N PRO A 319 13.42 30.71 3.15
CA PRO A 319 12.18 31.14 3.79
C PRO A 319 11.95 32.56 3.31
N ALA A 320 10.78 32.81 2.71
CA ALA A 320 10.41 34.13 2.28
C ALA A 320 10.74 35.04 3.45
N THR A 321 11.72 35.92 3.27
CA THR A 321 12.01 36.98 4.23
C THR A 321 10.66 37.65 4.43
N THR A 322 10.11 37.47 5.63
CA THR A 322 8.88 38.11 6.06
C THR A 322 9.18 39.60 6.08
N THR A 323 9.01 40.27 4.94
CA THR A 323 8.60 41.66 4.94
C THR A 323 7.18 41.67 5.43
N ASP A 324 7.09 41.79 6.76
CA ASP A 324 6.13 42.61 7.48
C ASP A 324 5.22 43.43 6.57
N ASP A 325 4.05 42.87 6.24
CA ASP A 325 2.91 43.53 5.60
C ASP A 325 1.65 42.75 6.01
N LEU A 326 1.38 42.75 7.32
CA LEU A 326 0.31 41.98 7.97
C LEU A 326 -0.87 42.86 8.41
N ASP A 327 -1.16 43.96 7.69
CA ASP A 327 -2.26 44.87 8.07
C ASP A 327 -3.52 44.78 7.19
N ASP A 328 -3.54 44.07 6.06
CA ASP A 328 -4.67 44.23 5.11
C ASP A 328 -5.41 42.98 4.61
N LEU A 329 -5.25 41.79 5.22
CA LEU A 329 -5.97 40.59 4.75
C LEU A 329 -6.85 39.95 5.81
N ARG A 330 -8.10 40.42 5.87
CA ARG A 330 -9.25 39.63 6.36
C ARG A 330 -9.42 38.39 5.48
N VAL A 331 -8.99 37.24 5.96
CA VAL A 331 -9.28 35.94 5.35
C VAL A 331 -10.67 35.47 5.78
N PRO A 332 -11.57 35.07 4.87
CA PRO A 332 -12.81 34.42 5.25
C PRO A 332 -12.51 33.03 5.84
N ALA A 333 -12.95 32.81 7.07
CA ALA A 333 -12.88 31.52 7.73
C ALA A 333 -13.65 30.47 6.90
N GLY A 334 -12.95 29.42 6.45
CA GLY A 334 -13.62 28.26 5.86
C GLY A 334 -12.84 27.53 4.77
N VAL A 335 -11.71 26.90 5.11
CA VAL A 335 -11.25 25.71 4.37
C VAL A 335 -11.22 24.55 5.37
N SER A 336 -12.39 23.93 5.53
CA SER A 336 -12.53 22.69 6.27
C SER A 336 -11.93 21.55 5.46
N GLY A 337 -10.76 21.08 5.89
CA GLY A 337 -10.09 19.92 5.36
C GLY A 337 -9.17 19.33 6.42
N VAL A 338 -9.66 19.15 7.64
CA VAL A 338 -8.92 18.51 8.73
C VAL A 338 -9.85 17.51 9.41
N SER A 339 -9.48 16.23 9.35
CA SER A 339 -9.97 15.25 10.31
C SER A 339 -9.46 15.64 11.68
N VAL A 340 -10.25 16.45 12.40
CA VAL A 340 -10.13 16.58 13.84
C VAL A 340 -10.77 15.31 14.41
N LEU A 341 -9.95 14.37 14.86
CA LEU A 341 -10.42 13.41 15.85
C LEU A 341 -10.74 14.22 17.10
N GLY A 342 -12.03 14.42 17.36
CA GLY A 342 -12.50 15.06 18.59
C GLY A 342 -12.01 14.25 19.80
N PRO A 343 -11.55 14.90 20.87
CA PRO A 343 -11.35 14.22 22.12
C PRO A 343 -12.73 13.88 22.71
N ASP A 344 -12.77 12.76 23.44
CA ASP A 344 -13.75 12.50 24.49
C ASP A 344 -15.08 11.79 24.11
N GLN A 345 -15.07 10.46 24.26
CA GLN A 345 -16.19 9.76 24.91
C GLN A 345 -15.62 8.80 25.95
N GLY A 346 -15.04 9.37 27.01
CA GLY A 346 -14.95 8.70 28.30
C GLY A 346 -16.36 8.52 28.88
N ARG A 347 -17.00 7.40 28.58
CA ARG A 347 -18.27 7.02 29.22
C ARG A 347 -17.97 6.59 30.67
N PRO A 348 -18.52 7.27 31.70
CA PRO A 348 -18.37 6.83 33.08
C PRO A 348 -19.14 5.52 33.25
N ILE A 349 -18.50 4.53 33.87
CA ILE A 349 -19.15 3.33 34.35
C ILE A 349 -19.87 3.73 35.64
N ASP A 350 -21.20 3.80 35.59
CA ASP A 350 -22.06 3.93 36.76
C ASP A 350 -21.81 2.76 37.72
N ARG A 351 -21.27 3.06 38.90
CA ARG A 351 -21.35 2.20 40.08
C ARG A 351 -22.70 2.47 40.76
N PRO A 352 -23.53 1.47 41.04
CA PRO A 352 -24.68 1.64 41.91
C PRO A 352 -24.21 1.78 43.36
N THR A 353 -24.40 2.97 43.93
CA THR A 353 -24.44 3.22 45.36
C THR A 353 -25.78 2.72 45.91
N ASP A 354 -25.78 1.53 46.50
CA ASP A 354 -26.85 1.12 47.43
C ASP A 354 -26.37 1.38 48.87
N ALA A 355 -26.99 2.36 49.50
CA ALA A 355 -26.93 2.59 50.94
C ALA A 355 -28.33 2.98 51.44
N SER A 356 -29.06 1.98 51.93
CA SER A 356 -30.16 2.08 52.89
C SER A 356 -30.42 0.65 53.37
N THR A 357 -30.61 0.25 54.63
CA THR A 357 -30.57 0.83 55.99
C THR A 357 -30.55 -0.41 56.91
N PRO A 358 -29.89 -0.41 58.09
CA PRO A 358 -29.90 -1.56 58.98
C PRO A 358 -31.24 -1.68 59.71
N LYS A 359 -31.78 -2.90 59.79
CA LYS A 359 -32.88 -3.25 60.70
C LYS A 359 -32.35 -4.23 61.74
N ALA A 360 -32.28 -3.76 62.99
CA ALA A 360 -32.03 -4.57 64.17
C ALA A 360 -33.33 -5.26 64.63
N THR A 361 -33.24 -6.54 65.00
CA THR A 361 -34.02 -7.32 66.02
C THR A 361 -33.81 -8.81 65.71
N SER A 362 -33.04 -9.63 66.45
CA SER A 362 -33.17 -10.16 67.83
C SER A 362 -33.93 -11.51 67.91
N TRP A 363 -33.35 -12.45 68.69
CA TRP A 363 -33.85 -13.76 69.19
C TRP A 363 -33.92 -14.89 68.13
N THR A 364 -33.39 -16.09 68.32
CA THR A 364 -33.16 -16.94 69.51
C THR A 364 -31.89 -17.78 69.39
#